data_AF-B3M737-F1
#
_entry.id   AF-B3M737-F1
#
_cell.length_a   1.000
_cell.length_b   1.000
_cell.length_c   1.000
_cell.angle_alpha   90.00
_cell.angle_beta   90.00
_cell.angle_gamma   90.00
#
_symmetry.space_group_name_H-M   'P 1'
#
loop_
_entity.id
_entity.type
_entity.pdbx_description
1 polymer ?
#
loop_
_entity_poly.entity_id
_entity_poly.type
_entity_poly.pdbx_seq_one_letter_code
_entity_poly.pdbx_strand_id
1 'polypeptide(L)'
;MRRRKLLIFWAALQAGSSILTCLLLLLTTTQNSHQVAAGIVPPPWSDPAKNPCASMAGGWQFLYWAPLKKCFKIFTLGYPCPDTMELSPTAVSAKRKDLPAAECRCPPGTALSPLTQNVCYPLYEKGPCQKDEYFQPMPDQGKRSSNRWGTCKRPLNCPEGMIFWPRDNKCYARHTKGPCSRGKLLVLNEDGLAECHCEDQGELSLYYYPAEESCYEHFTKGPCSTPGHIFLPGGRCDCQRHLPHYHAPQQMCYELDTPGPCPPGHIFRIPDDAHEASESTLQLLPRAQCLCKEGYVPWSDGICYRLYTRGPCDVNEFLVNGTSCVRNFCGKNRLYFPAEDSCYRIGSQGPCSLHQVVIFDFTARPSVDGISYNGMCGCSGVLTNLDQQCSGDGSEKEQNICESTPGMVEINGQCHKLYSRGPCGAGQWLEPLKSQTSNGTGILPHASRAKCVCRPGYTPAEADQRGMSNCSAPSVSLARYLTNERLNSKFLNDLHLGGAT
;
A
#
# COMPACT_ATOMS: atom_id res chain seq x y z
N MET A 1 -20.92 -53.17 -38.79
CA MET A 1 -21.81 -52.54 -37.78
C MET A 1 -21.52 -52.89 -36.30
N ARG A 2 -20.76 -53.95 -35.96
CA ARG A 2 -20.50 -54.32 -34.54
C ARG A 2 -19.49 -53.43 -33.79
N ARG A 3 -18.47 -52.86 -34.46
CA ARG A 3 -17.45 -52.02 -33.80
C ARG A 3 -17.95 -50.62 -33.37
N ARG A 4 -18.87 -50.00 -34.11
CA ARG A 4 -19.44 -48.68 -33.75
C ARG A 4 -20.35 -48.75 -32.51
N LYS A 5 -21.11 -49.84 -32.32
CA LYS A 5 -21.95 -50.03 -31.13
C LYS A 5 -21.13 -50.23 -29.85
N LEU A 6 -19.97 -50.89 -29.95
CA LEU A 6 -19.04 -51.08 -28.84
C LEU A 6 -18.35 -49.78 -28.39
N LEU A 7 -17.99 -48.91 -29.34
CA LEU A 7 -17.38 -47.61 -29.02
C LEU A 7 -18.36 -46.64 -28.36
N ILE A 8 -19.65 -46.67 -28.76
CA ILE A 8 -20.70 -45.84 -28.14
C ILE A 8 -20.99 -46.34 -26.71
N PHE A 9 -20.99 -47.66 -26.48
CA PHE A 9 -21.13 -48.24 -25.15
C PHE A 9 -19.96 -47.88 -24.22
N TRP A 10 -18.73 -47.87 -24.73
CA TRP A 10 -17.54 -47.46 -23.97
C TRP A 10 -17.54 -45.97 -23.62
N ALA A 11 -17.97 -45.10 -24.55
CA ALA A 11 -18.09 -43.67 -24.29
C ALA A 11 -19.17 -43.35 -23.24
N ALA A 12 -20.31 -44.07 -23.27
CA ALA A 12 -21.37 -43.92 -22.27
C ALA A 12 -20.95 -44.40 -20.88
N LEU A 13 -20.16 -45.49 -20.80
CA LEU A 13 -19.60 -46.00 -19.55
C LEU A 13 -18.54 -45.05 -18.95
N GLN A 14 -17.71 -44.44 -19.80
CA GLN A 14 -16.74 -43.42 -19.36
C GLN A 14 -17.43 -42.17 -18.83
N ALA A 15 -18.45 -41.66 -19.53
CA ALA A 15 -19.20 -40.49 -19.08
C ALA A 15 -19.95 -40.75 -17.76
N GLY A 16 -20.53 -41.95 -17.59
CA GLY A 16 -21.17 -42.35 -16.33
C GLY A 16 -20.18 -42.43 -15.15
N SER A 17 -18.97 -42.94 -15.38
CA SER A 17 -17.91 -43.01 -14.37
C SER A 17 -17.38 -41.63 -13.98
N SER A 18 -17.26 -40.70 -14.92
CA SER A 18 -16.85 -39.30 -14.66
C SER A 18 -17.90 -38.51 -13.87
N ILE A 19 -19.19 -38.75 -14.10
CA ILE A 19 -20.26 -38.09 -13.34
C ILE A 19 -20.34 -38.65 -11.92
N LEU A 20 -20.18 -39.97 -11.74
CA LEU A 20 -20.18 -40.60 -10.42
C LEU A 20 -18.99 -40.16 -9.56
N THR A 21 -17.82 -40.00 -10.17
CA THR A 21 -16.61 -39.49 -9.48
C THR A 21 -16.73 -38.01 -9.14
N CYS A 22 -17.36 -37.20 -10.00
CA CYS A 22 -17.63 -35.79 -9.70
C CYS A 22 -18.67 -35.62 -8.57
N LEU A 23 -19.71 -36.47 -8.53
CA LEU A 23 -20.68 -36.52 -7.43
C LEU A 23 -20.05 -37.01 -6.12
N LEU A 24 -19.14 -37.99 -6.17
CA LEU A 24 -18.38 -38.44 -4.99
C LEU A 24 -17.39 -37.38 -4.48
N LEU A 25 -16.80 -36.56 -5.36
CA LEU A 25 -15.97 -35.40 -4.98
C LEU A 25 -16.80 -34.26 -4.38
N LEU A 26 -18.04 -34.05 -4.86
CA LEU A 26 -18.97 -33.08 -4.26
C LEU A 26 -19.53 -33.55 -2.91
N LEU A 27 -19.72 -34.86 -2.72
CA LEU A 27 -20.16 -35.42 -1.43
C LEU A 27 -19.02 -35.46 -0.39
N THR A 28 -17.78 -35.71 -0.79
CA THR A 28 -16.61 -35.72 0.14
C THR A 28 -16.13 -34.33 0.53
N THR A 29 -16.40 -33.30 -0.28
CA THR A 29 -16.15 -31.89 0.11
C THR A 29 -17.14 -31.37 1.15
N THR A 30 -18.28 -32.03 1.35
CA THR A 30 -19.24 -31.67 2.42
C THR A 30 -18.92 -32.28 3.79
N GLN A 31 -17.98 -33.22 3.89
CA GLN A 31 -17.65 -33.91 5.15
C GLN A 31 -16.32 -33.49 5.80
N ASN A 32 -15.47 -32.75 5.09
CA ASN A 32 -14.26 -32.16 5.66
C ASN A 32 -14.34 -30.63 5.67
N SER A 33 -15.37 -30.09 6.33
CA SER A 33 -15.24 -28.79 6.98
C SER A 33 -14.22 -28.93 8.12
N HIS A 34 -12.94 -28.92 7.77
CA HIS A 34 -11.89 -28.55 8.71
C HIS A 34 -12.24 -27.15 9.19
N GLN A 35 -12.81 -27.08 10.38
CA GLN A 35 -12.91 -25.84 11.15
C GLN A 35 -11.48 -25.34 11.32
N VAL A 36 -11.04 -24.46 10.44
CA VAL A 36 -10.00 -23.50 10.77
C VAL A 36 -10.63 -22.66 11.86
N ALA A 37 -10.39 -23.04 13.11
CA ALA A 37 -10.69 -22.19 14.25
C ALA A 37 -9.73 -21.00 14.17
N ALA A 38 -10.10 -20.02 13.35
CA ALA A 38 -9.64 -18.66 13.51
C ALA A 38 -10.20 -18.22 14.87
N GLY A 39 -9.41 -18.41 15.93
CA GLY A 39 -9.74 -17.94 17.25
C GLY A 39 -9.77 -16.42 17.21
N ILE A 40 -10.96 -15.84 17.12
CA ILE A 40 -11.18 -14.42 17.41
C ILE A 40 -10.77 -14.26 18.87
N VAL A 41 -9.61 -13.65 19.12
CA VAL A 41 -9.22 -13.28 20.49
C VAL A 41 -10.22 -12.22 20.94
N PRO A 42 -11.08 -12.52 21.92
CA PRO A 42 -12.13 -11.61 22.30
C PRO A 42 -11.50 -10.44 23.07
N PRO A 43 -12.00 -9.20 22.90
CA PRO A 43 -11.42 -8.05 23.57
C PRO A 43 -11.50 -8.20 25.10
N PRO A 44 -10.61 -7.55 25.89
CA PRO A 44 -10.55 -7.76 27.33
C PRO A 44 -11.85 -7.40 28.08
N TRP A 45 -12.72 -6.57 27.50
CA TRP A 45 -14.01 -6.18 28.07
C TRP A 45 -15.18 -7.09 27.70
N SER A 46 -14.99 -8.11 26.86
CA SER A 46 -16.01 -9.13 26.59
C SER A 46 -15.95 -10.31 27.56
N ASP A 47 -15.06 -10.25 28.57
CA ASP A 47 -14.99 -11.22 29.66
C ASP A 47 -16.05 -10.88 30.74
N PRO A 48 -17.05 -11.74 31.00
CA PRO A 48 -18.06 -11.52 32.03
C PRO A 48 -17.51 -11.34 33.45
N ALA A 49 -16.32 -11.88 33.75
CA ALA A 49 -15.67 -11.69 35.04
C ALA A 49 -15.15 -10.24 35.24
N LYS A 50 -14.89 -9.56 34.13
CA LYS A 50 -14.33 -8.20 34.09
C LYS A 50 -15.37 -7.13 33.79
N ASN A 51 -16.38 -7.47 32.99
CA ASN A 51 -17.48 -6.59 32.60
C ASN A 51 -18.82 -7.32 32.75
N PRO A 52 -19.67 -6.97 33.74
CA PRO A 52 -20.93 -7.68 33.98
C PRO A 52 -21.89 -7.59 32.78
N CYS A 53 -21.76 -6.55 31.95
CA CYS A 53 -22.58 -6.39 30.74
C CYS A 53 -22.26 -7.41 29.64
N ALA A 54 -21.09 -8.07 29.70
CA ALA A 54 -20.70 -9.09 28.74
C ALA A 54 -21.55 -10.37 28.86
N SER A 55 -22.30 -10.56 29.96
CA SER A 55 -23.24 -11.67 30.14
C SER A 55 -24.56 -11.53 29.37
N MET A 56 -24.84 -10.33 28.83
CA MET A 56 -26.06 -10.04 28.06
C MET A 56 -25.94 -10.54 26.61
N ALA A 57 -27.08 -10.68 25.92
CA ALA A 57 -27.08 -10.95 24.48
C ALA A 57 -26.38 -9.80 23.73
N GLY A 58 -25.32 -10.11 22.97
CA GLY A 58 -24.48 -9.09 22.35
C GLY A 58 -23.59 -8.31 23.33
N GLY A 59 -23.35 -8.84 24.54
CA GLY A 59 -22.67 -8.17 25.64
C GLY A 59 -21.27 -7.62 25.35
N TRP A 60 -20.59 -8.11 24.31
CA TRP A 60 -19.31 -7.55 23.83
C TRP A 60 -19.43 -6.11 23.28
N GLN A 61 -20.64 -5.66 22.95
CA GLN A 61 -20.97 -4.30 22.52
C GLN A 61 -21.31 -3.37 23.69
N PHE A 62 -21.36 -3.86 24.93
CA PHE A 62 -21.80 -3.10 26.08
C PHE A 62 -20.69 -2.96 27.11
N LEU A 63 -20.61 -1.79 27.74
CA LEU A 63 -19.75 -1.54 28.89
C LEU A 63 -20.57 -1.15 30.11
N TYR A 64 -20.13 -1.65 31.26
CA TYR A 64 -20.70 -1.27 32.54
C TYR A 64 -20.24 0.13 32.95
N TRP A 65 -21.19 1.05 33.14
CA TRP A 65 -20.93 2.40 33.61
C TRP A 65 -21.19 2.49 35.12
N ALA A 66 -20.11 2.48 35.90
CA ALA A 66 -20.18 2.45 37.37
C ALA A 66 -20.99 3.61 38.00
N PRO A 67 -20.92 4.87 37.52
CA PRO A 67 -21.69 5.98 38.10
C PRO A 67 -23.21 5.76 38.07
N LEU A 68 -23.74 5.14 37.00
CA LEU A 68 -25.18 4.93 36.84
C LEU A 68 -25.63 3.49 37.11
N LYS A 69 -24.68 2.58 37.36
CA LYS A 69 -24.92 1.14 37.55
C LYS A 69 -25.71 0.50 36.39
N LYS A 70 -25.49 0.98 35.16
CA LYS A 70 -26.19 0.53 33.94
C LYS A 70 -25.19 0.15 32.85
N CYS A 71 -25.64 -0.68 31.92
CA CYS A 71 -24.90 -1.07 30.74
C CYS A 71 -25.23 -0.14 29.58
N PHE A 72 -24.21 0.36 28.90
CA PHE A 72 -24.35 1.23 27.75
C PHE A 72 -23.58 0.66 26.57
N LYS A 73 -24.07 0.95 25.36
CA LYS A 73 -23.40 0.52 24.13
C LYS A 73 -22.10 1.31 23.98
N ILE A 74 -21.04 0.66 23.52
CA ILE A 74 -19.76 1.32 23.22
C ILE A 74 -19.84 2.09 21.90
N PHE A 75 -18.98 3.10 21.74
CA PHE A 75 -18.87 3.91 20.51
C PHE A 75 -20.19 4.60 20.10
N THR A 76 -21.06 4.84 21.08
CA THR A 76 -22.25 5.68 20.90
C THR A 76 -21.98 7.05 21.47
N LEU A 77 -22.28 8.07 20.68
CA LEU A 77 -22.19 9.47 21.08
C LEU A 77 -23.29 9.83 22.08
N GLY A 78 -22.95 10.70 23.03
CA GLY A 78 -23.89 11.19 24.03
C GLY A 78 -24.09 10.25 25.20
N TYR A 79 -25.25 10.38 25.85
CA TYR A 79 -25.52 9.81 27.16
C TYR A 79 -25.10 8.32 27.28
N PRO A 80 -24.23 7.95 28.23
CA PRO A 80 -23.90 8.63 29.50
C PRO A 80 -22.74 9.63 29.42
N CYS A 81 -22.12 9.78 28.25
CA CYS A 81 -21.08 10.76 27.98
C CYS A 81 -21.69 12.08 27.49
N PRO A 82 -20.91 13.18 27.45
CA PRO A 82 -21.30 14.39 26.73
C PRO A 82 -21.63 14.11 25.26
N ASP A 83 -22.48 14.95 24.65
CA ASP A 83 -23.05 14.71 23.30
C ASP A 83 -22.01 14.47 22.20
N THR A 84 -20.83 15.09 22.30
CA THR A 84 -19.73 14.93 21.32
C THR A 84 -18.73 13.84 21.68
N MET A 85 -18.91 13.15 22.80
CA MET A 85 -18.02 12.11 23.29
C MET A 85 -18.68 10.73 23.20
N GLU A 86 -17.87 9.70 23.01
CA GLU A 86 -18.32 8.32 22.98
C GLU A 86 -17.81 7.54 24.18
N LEU A 87 -18.57 6.52 24.58
CA LEU A 87 -18.15 5.58 25.60
C LEU A 87 -17.17 4.56 25.00
N SER A 88 -15.91 4.57 25.45
CA SER A 88 -14.87 3.67 24.96
C SER A 88 -14.31 2.78 26.08
N PRO A 89 -13.85 1.56 25.74
CA PRO A 89 -13.13 0.72 26.69
C PRO A 89 -11.70 1.24 26.91
N THR A 90 -11.30 1.35 28.17
CA THR A 90 -9.93 1.65 28.61
C THR A 90 -9.31 0.40 29.25
N ALA A 91 -8.05 0.10 28.91
CA ALA A 91 -7.34 -1.08 29.39
C ALA A 91 -7.04 -1.09 30.90
N VAL A 92 -7.13 0.06 31.58
CA VAL A 92 -6.77 0.24 32.99
C VAL A 92 -7.79 1.13 33.70
N SER A 93 -8.46 0.64 34.74
CA SER A 93 -9.25 1.49 35.63
C SER A 93 -8.34 2.30 36.56
N ALA A 94 -8.62 3.59 36.72
CA ALA A 94 -7.94 4.46 37.71
C ALA A 94 -8.06 3.95 39.16
N LYS A 95 -9.01 3.04 39.45
CA LYS A 95 -9.22 2.45 40.78
C LYS A 95 -8.84 0.96 40.90
N ARG A 96 -8.68 0.22 39.80
CA ARG A 96 -8.25 -1.19 39.79
C ARG A 96 -7.47 -1.51 38.51
N LYS A 97 -6.22 -1.90 38.68
CA LYS A 97 -5.27 -2.14 37.58
C LYS A 97 -5.67 -3.29 36.64
N ASP A 98 -6.60 -4.15 37.08
CA ASP A 98 -6.95 -5.41 36.41
C ASP A 98 -8.35 -5.47 35.77
N LEU A 99 -9.13 -4.38 35.85
CA LEU A 99 -10.46 -4.31 35.23
C LEU A 99 -10.50 -3.30 34.08
N PRO A 100 -11.07 -3.67 32.91
CA PRO A 100 -11.36 -2.73 31.84
C PRO A 100 -12.39 -1.71 32.35
N ALA A 101 -12.02 -0.43 32.30
CA ALA A 101 -12.91 0.66 32.67
C ALA A 101 -13.60 1.22 31.44
N ALA A 102 -14.85 1.65 31.60
CA ALA A 102 -15.53 2.47 30.62
C ALA A 102 -15.15 3.94 30.85
N GLU A 103 -14.81 4.65 29.79
CA GLU A 103 -14.41 6.06 29.85
C GLU A 103 -14.98 6.83 28.67
N CYS A 104 -15.36 8.09 28.88
CA CYS A 104 -15.78 8.97 27.81
C CYS A 104 -14.55 9.51 27.06
N ARG A 105 -14.46 9.24 25.76
CA ARG A 105 -13.38 9.72 24.89
C ARG A 105 -13.93 10.42 23.67
N CYS A 106 -13.09 11.25 23.05
CA CYS A 106 -13.41 11.80 21.73
C CYS A 106 -13.37 10.71 20.66
N PRO A 107 -14.37 10.67 19.76
CA PRO A 107 -14.38 9.71 18.65
C PRO A 107 -13.18 9.91 17.72
N PRO A 108 -12.79 8.88 16.94
CA PRO A 108 -11.72 8.99 15.96
C PRO A 108 -11.92 10.18 15.00
N GLY A 109 -10.84 10.94 14.76
CA GLY A 109 -10.90 12.15 13.92
C GLY A 109 -11.30 13.43 14.66
N THR A 110 -11.58 13.37 15.96
CA THR A 110 -11.89 14.54 16.79
C THR A 110 -10.94 14.67 17.99
N ALA A 111 -10.87 15.86 18.59
CA ALA A 111 -10.11 16.12 19.81
C ALA A 111 -10.76 17.20 20.70
N LEU A 112 -10.42 17.19 21.99
CA LEU A 112 -10.80 18.24 22.93
C LEU A 112 -10.00 19.51 22.67
N SER A 113 -10.65 20.66 22.84
CA SER A 113 -10.00 21.96 22.78
C SER A 113 -9.76 22.52 24.18
N PRO A 114 -8.61 23.16 24.45
CA PRO A 114 -8.38 23.87 25.72
C PRO A 114 -9.32 25.06 25.91
N LEU A 115 -9.94 25.56 24.84
CA LEU A 115 -10.85 26.71 24.88
C LEU A 115 -12.26 26.33 25.40
N THR A 116 -12.61 25.04 25.33
CA THR A 116 -13.98 24.55 25.58
C THR A 116 -13.93 23.23 26.34
N GLN A 117 -14.56 23.17 27.50
CA GLN A 117 -14.52 21.96 28.34
C GLN A 117 -15.46 20.88 27.79
N ASN A 118 -14.98 19.64 27.71
CA ASN A 118 -15.76 18.43 27.41
C ASN A 118 -16.47 18.39 26.03
N VAL A 119 -16.04 19.21 25.07
CA VAL A 119 -16.55 19.19 23.69
C VAL A 119 -15.44 18.75 22.73
N CYS A 120 -15.73 17.76 21.90
CA CYS A 120 -14.82 17.25 20.88
C CYS A 120 -15.10 17.93 19.55
N TYR A 121 -14.05 18.47 18.93
CA TYR A 121 -14.12 19.12 17.63
C TYR A 121 -13.43 18.27 16.56
N PRO A 122 -13.96 18.27 15.33
CA PRO A 122 -13.31 17.62 14.20
C PRO A 122 -11.92 18.21 13.93
N LEU A 123 -10.96 17.32 13.69
CA LEU A 123 -9.62 17.71 13.29
C LEU A 123 -9.60 18.15 11.83
N TYR A 124 -8.76 19.14 11.53
CA TYR A 124 -8.53 19.77 10.23
C TYR A 124 -9.69 20.62 9.71
N GLU A 125 -10.69 20.87 10.53
CA GLU A 125 -11.78 21.82 10.28
C GLU A 125 -11.62 23.04 11.20
N LYS A 126 -12.45 24.07 11.03
CA LYS A 126 -12.42 25.27 11.88
C LYS A 126 -12.61 24.94 13.35
N GLY A 127 -13.60 24.12 13.68
CA GLY A 127 -13.90 23.74 15.06
C GLY A 127 -14.07 24.96 15.99
N PRO A 128 -13.31 25.06 17.11
CA PRO A 128 -13.38 26.18 18.04
C PRO A 128 -12.46 27.35 17.64
N CYS A 129 -11.83 27.30 16.46
CA CYS A 129 -10.85 28.27 16.01
C CYS A 129 -11.50 29.49 15.34
N GLN A 130 -10.70 30.54 15.16
CA GLN A 130 -11.14 31.74 14.44
C GLN A 130 -11.28 31.44 12.94
N LYS A 131 -11.86 32.39 12.20
CA LYS A 131 -11.87 32.33 10.72
C LYS A 131 -10.43 32.24 10.19
N ASP A 132 -10.23 31.50 9.11
CA ASP A 132 -8.92 31.21 8.51
C ASP A 132 -7.97 30.38 9.40
N GLU A 133 -8.47 29.75 10.47
CA GLU A 133 -7.72 28.85 11.34
C GLU A 133 -8.39 27.47 11.39
N TYR A 134 -7.58 26.41 11.45
CA TYR A 134 -8.05 25.03 11.57
C TYR A 134 -7.56 24.39 12.87
N PHE A 135 -8.31 23.41 13.33
CA PHE A 135 -8.05 22.68 14.56
C PHE A 135 -7.20 21.43 14.29
N GLN A 136 -6.00 21.34 14.86
CA GLN A 136 -5.07 20.22 14.61
C GLN A 136 -4.72 19.46 15.89
N PRO A 137 -4.34 18.17 15.82
CA PRO A 137 -3.96 17.42 17.00
C PRO A 137 -2.65 17.96 17.60
N MET A 138 -2.56 17.95 18.93
CA MET A 138 -1.35 18.36 19.65
C MET A 138 -0.34 17.20 19.70
N PRO A 139 0.95 17.41 19.32
CA PRO A 139 1.92 16.33 19.17
C PRO A 139 2.44 15.73 20.49
N ASP A 140 2.19 16.34 21.65
CA ASP A 140 2.69 15.83 22.92
C ASP A 140 1.69 15.99 24.07
N GLN A 141 1.11 14.86 24.48
CA GLN A 141 0.46 14.70 25.77
C GLN A 141 0.94 13.36 26.33
N GLY A 142 2.20 13.30 26.75
CA GLY A 142 2.83 12.09 27.25
C GLY A 142 1.94 11.29 28.20
N LYS A 143 1.54 10.08 27.79
CA LYS A 143 0.94 8.92 28.52
C LYS A 143 -0.09 9.16 29.66
N ARG A 144 -0.48 10.40 29.98
CA ARG A 144 -1.23 10.76 31.20
C ARG A 144 -2.64 11.26 30.91
N SER A 145 -2.93 11.75 29.71
CA SER A 145 -4.30 12.08 29.31
C SER A 145 -4.88 11.01 28.40
N SER A 146 -6.02 10.46 28.81
CA SER A 146 -6.78 9.48 28.03
C SER A 146 -7.40 10.10 26.76
N ASN A 147 -7.62 11.42 26.79
CA ASN A 147 -8.27 12.16 25.73
C ASN A 147 -7.27 12.81 24.79
N ARG A 148 -7.63 12.89 23.51
CA ARG A 148 -6.86 13.58 22.47
C ARG A 148 -7.14 15.07 22.60
N TRP A 149 -6.09 15.88 22.54
CA TRP A 149 -6.18 17.33 22.59
C TRP A 149 -5.76 17.93 21.25
N GLY A 150 -6.36 19.05 20.89
CA GLY A 150 -5.98 19.82 19.71
C GLY A 150 -5.73 21.29 20.01
N THR A 151 -5.15 21.98 19.03
CA THR A 151 -4.86 23.41 19.06
C THR A 151 -5.21 24.04 17.73
N CYS A 152 -5.55 25.33 17.74
CA CYS A 152 -5.77 26.11 16.53
C CYS A 152 -4.45 26.46 15.84
N LYS A 153 -4.42 26.39 14.51
CA LYS A 153 -3.28 26.75 13.68
C LYS A 153 -3.75 27.41 12.39
N ARG A 154 -2.95 28.33 11.85
CA ARG A 154 -3.17 28.95 10.54
C ARG A 154 -2.62 28.09 9.40
N PRO A 155 -3.32 27.98 8.26
CA PRO A 155 -2.80 27.40 7.04
C PRO A 155 -1.46 27.99 6.62
N LEU A 156 -0.62 27.18 5.95
CA LEU A 156 0.59 27.69 5.29
C LEU A 156 0.19 28.48 4.05
N ASN A 157 0.97 29.52 3.71
CA ASN A 157 0.75 30.29 2.50
C ASN A 157 1.13 29.46 1.28
N CYS A 158 0.17 29.20 0.39
CA CYS A 158 0.40 28.51 -0.88
C CYS A 158 0.62 29.50 -2.02
N PRO A 159 1.27 29.09 -3.13
CA PRO A 159 1.32 29.88 -4.36
C PRO A 159 -0.08 30.23 -4.89
N GLU A 160 -0.15 31.25 -5.76
CA GLU A 160 -1.42 31.66 -6.38
C GLU A 160 -2.12 30.49 -7.08
N GLY A 161 -3.44 30.40 -6.92
CA GLY A 161 -4.25 29.31 -7.48
C GLY A 161 -4.18 27.98 -6.72
N MET A 162 -3.44 27.89 -5.60
CA MET A 162 -3.37 26.71 -4.76
C MET A 162 -4.02 26.90 -3.38
N ILE A 163 -4.52 25.81 -2.81
CA ILE A 163 -5.21 25.71 -1.53
C ILE A 163 -4.43 24.77 -0.61
N PHE A 164 -4.22 25.17 0.64
CA PHE A 164 -3.54 24.37 1.65
C PHE A 164 -4.46 23.28 2.22
N TRP A 165 -4.02 22.02 2.17
CA TRP A 165 -4.73 20.89 2.77
C TRP A 165 -4.12 20.53 4.14
N PRO A 166 -4.87 20.70 5.25
CA PRO A 166 -4.28 20.56 6.57
C PRO A 166 -3.89 19.13 6.99
N ARG A 167 -4.49 18.10 6.36
CA ARG A 167 -4.33 16.70 6.77
C ARG A 167 -2.94 16.13 6.46
N ASP A 168 -2.35 16.55 5.35
CA ASP A 168 -1.01 16.11 4.90
C ASP A 168 0.00 17.27 4.80
N ASN A 169 -0.43 18.49 5.15
CA ASN A 169 0.36 19.72 5.05
C ASN A 169 0.86 20.03 3.63
N LYS A 170 0.08 19.72 2.59
CA LYS A 170 0.43 20.01 1.18
C LYS A 170 -0.49 21.05 0.56
N CYS A 171 0.02 21.75 -0.45
CA CYS A 171 -0.77 22.65 -1.30
C CYS A 171 -1.25 21.90 -2.55
N TYR A 172 -2.51 22.10 -2.92
CA TYR A 172 -3.13 21.51 -4.10
C TYR A 172 -3.78 22.60 -4.96
N ALA A 173 -3.81 22.44 -6.27
CA ALA A 173 -4.46 23.40 -7.14
C ALA A 173 -5.98 23.49 -6.87
N ARG A 174 -6.53 24.70 -6.88
CA ARG A 174 -7.98 24.95 -6.74
C ARG A 174 -8.74 24.30 -7.89
N HIS A 175 -9.95 23.81 -7.60
CA HIS A 175 -10.82 23.07 -8.53
C HIS A 175 -10.23 21.78 -9.09
N THR A 176 -9.19 21.25 -8.44
CA THR A 176 -8.71 19.91 -8.72
C THR A 176 -9.31 18.91 -7.74
N LYS A 177 -9.24 17.63 -8.07
CA LYS A 177 -9.60 16.53 -7.18
C LYS A 177 -8.69 16.52 -5.96
N GLY A 178 -7.39 16.77 -6.14
CA GLY A 178 -6.41 16.76 -5.04
C GLY A 178 -6.61 15.56 -4.08
N PRO A 179 -6.76 15.80 -2.77
CA PRO A 179 -7.01 14.76 -1.77
C PRO A 179 -8.49 14.32 -1.66
N CYS A 180 -9.39 14.89 -2.46
CA CYS A 180 -10.82 14.61 -2.40
C CYS A 180 -11.20 13.24 -2.96
N SER A 181 -12.31 12.71 -2.45
CA SER A 181 -12.99 11.56 -3.04
C SER A 181 -13.49 11.88 -4.44
N ARG A 182 -13.72 10.86 -5.27
CA ARG A 182 -14.32 11.04 -6.60
C ARG A 182 -15.62 11.83 -6.54
N GLY A 183 -15.82 12.71 -7.52
CA GLY A 183 -17.02 13.53 -7.67
C GLY A 183 -17.05 14.80 -6.81
N LYS A 184 -15.96 15.13 -6.12
CA LYS A 184 -15.80 16.38 -5.37
C LYS A 184 -14.49 17.05 -5.76
N LEU A 185 -14.50 18.37 -5.79
CA LEU A 185 -13.34 19.18 -6.09
C LEU A 185 -12.93 20.02 -4.88
N LEU A 186 -11.66 20.39 -4.84
CA LEU A 186 -11.08 21.18 -3.78
C LEU A 186 -11.44 22.66 -3.96
N VAL A 187 -12.12 23.20 -2.96
CA VAL A 187 -12.53 24.62 -2.89
C VAL A 187 -12.21 25.20 -1.52
N LEU A 188 -12.32 26.52 -1.41
CA LEU A 188 -12.32 27.21 -0.11
C LEU A 188 -13.75 27.36 0.36
N ASN A 189 -13.99 27.00 1.62
CA ASN A 189 -15.28 27.22 2.27
C ASN A 189 -15.40 28.67 2.78
N GLU A 190 -16.55 29.01 3.38
CA GLU A 190 -16.81 30.34 3.93
C GLU A 190 -15.82 30.77 5.02
N ASP A 191 -15.22 29.79 5.69
CA ASP A 191 -14.22 29.96 6.75
C ASP A 191 -12.79 30.12 6.22
N GLY A 192 -12.59 30.12 4.89
CA GLY A 192 -11.27 30.23 4.26
C GLY A 192 -10.43 28.96 4.35
N LEU A 193 -11.05 27.82 4.69
CA LEU A 193 -10.40 26.52 4.80
C LEU A 193 -10.70 25.64 3.59
N ALA A 194 -9.78 24.72 3.32
CA ALA A 194 -9.91 23.78 2.24
C ALA A 194 -11.03 22.75 2.52
N GLU A 195 -11.95 22.61 1.57
CA GLU A 195 -13.05 21.67 1.64
C GLU A 195 -13.23 20.93 0.32
N CYS A 196 -13.65 19.67 0.40
CA CYS A 196 -14.07 18.89 -0.76
C CYS A 196 -15.57 19.04 -0.95
N HIS A 197 -15.96 19.81 -1.96
CA HIS A 197 -17.36 20.14 -2.22
C HIS A 197 -17.76 19.86 -3.68
N CYS A 198 -19.06 19.77 -3.93
CA CYS A 198 -19.63 19.76 -5.27
C CYS A 198 -21.03 20.36 -5.22
N GLU A 199 -21.30 21.29 -6.13
CA GLU A 199 -22.60 21.97 -6.24
C GLU A 199 -22.88 22.34 -7.69
N ASP A 200 -24.16 22.38 -8.05
CA ASP A 200 -24.64 22.76 -9.39
C ASP A 200 -24.71 24.29 -9.59
N GLN A 201 -24.46 25.05 -8.52
CA GLN A 201 -24.47 26.50 -8.47
C GLN A 201 -23.09 27.09 -8.15
N GLY A 202 -22.94 28.39 -8.37
CA GLY A 202 -21.70 29.12 -8.08
C GLY A 202 -20.54 28.70 -9.00
N GLU A 203 -19.33 28.71 -8.46
CA GLU A 203 -18.09 28.47 -9.19
C GLU A 203 -17.96 27.01 -9.67
N LEU A 204 -18.51 26.05 -8.91
CA LEU A 204 -18.44 24.63 -9.24
C LEU A 204 -19.43 24.18 -10.31
N SER A 205 -20.43 25.00 -10.63
CA SER A 205 -21.41 24.74 -11.69
C SER A 205 -20.75 24.42 -13.05
N LEU A 206 -19.59 25.02 -13.34
CA LEU A 206 -18.83 24.77 -14.57
C LEU A 206 -18.20 23.37 -14.63
N TYR A 207 -18.00 22.75 -13.48
CA TYR A 207 -17.39 21.42 -13.31
C TYR A 207 -18.44 20.35 -12.99
N TYR A 208 -19.69 20.75 -12.80
CA TYR A 208 -20.79 19.89 -12.41
C TYR A 208 -21.25 18.99 -13.55
N TYR A 209 -21.47 17.72 -13.26
CA TYR A 209 -22.01 16.72 -14.17
C TYR A 209 -23.40 16.27 -13.66
N PRO A 210 -24.49 16.71 -14.32
CA PRO A 210 -25.85 16.52 -13.80
C PRO A 210 -26.31 15.08 -13.62
N ALA A 211 -25.81 14.15 -14.44
CA ALA A 211 -26.29 12.77 -14.41
C ALA A 211 -25.84 11.98 -13.16
N GLU A 212 -24.75 12.41 -12.52
CA GLU A 212 -24.19 11.75 -11.32
C GLU A 212 -24.09 12.69 -10.12
N GLU A 213 -24.66 13.89 -10.21
CA GLU A 213 -24.61 14.93 -9.17
C GLU A 213 -23.20 15.15 -8.59
N SER A 214 -22.20 15.18 -9.48
CA SER A 214 -20.79 15.16 -9.10
C SER A 214 -19.93 16.08 -9.95
N CYS A 215 -18.80 16.50 -9.40
CA CYS A 215 -17.92 17.52 -9.99
C CYS A 215 -16.59 16.90 -10.40
N TYR A 216 -16.11 17.28 -11.58
CA TYR A 216 -14.91 16.71 -12.19
C TYR A 216 -14.02 17.78 -12.82
N GLU A 217 -12.72 17.56 -12.74
CA GLU A 217 -11.72 18.42 -13.37
C GLU A 217 -11.87 18.42 -14.89
N HIS A 218 -11.78 19.61 -15.50
CA HIS A 218 -11.77 19.70 -16.95
C HIS A 218 -10.53 19.06 -17.54
N PHE A 219 -10.69 18.56 -18.76
CA PHE A 219 -9.68 17.88 -19.55
C PHE A 219 -9.13 16.57 -18.96
N THR A 220 -9.79 16.05 -17.93
CA THR A 220 -9.50 14.73 -17.34
C THR A 220 -10.49 13.67 -17.83
N LYS A 221 -10.28 12.41 -17.44
CA LYS A 221 -11.25 11.35 -17.74
C LYS A 221 -12.64 11.60 -17.12
N GLY A 222 -12.70 12.25 -15.95
CA GLY A 222 -13.94 12.63 -15.27
C GLY A 222 -15.01 11.51 -15.19
N PRO A 223 -16.29 11.80 -15.50
CA PRO A 223 -17.38 10.82 -15.54
C PRO A 223 -17.48 10.07 -16.88
N CYS A 224 -16.59 10.34 -17.83
CA CYS A 224 -16.79 9.95 -19.22
C CYS A 224 -16.63 8.44 -19.40
N SER A 225 -17.72 7.74 -19.71
CA SER A 225 -17.70 6.29 -19.95
C SER A 225 -17.16 5.93 -21.33
N THR A 226 -17.40 6.77 -22.35
CA THR A 226 -16.93 6.54 -23.72
C THR A 226 -15.39 6.53 -23.78
N PRO A 227 -14.75 5.52 -24.37
CA PRO A 227 -13.30 5.49 -24.50
C PRO A 227 -12.82 6.70 -25.31
N GLY A 228 -11.78 7.38 -24.83
CA GLY A 228 -11.19 8.53 -25.52
C GLY A 228 -11.94 9.84 -25.38
N HIS A 229 -13.07 9.87 -24.67
CA HIS A 229 -13.68 11.12 -24.24
C HIS A 229 -13.06 11.59 -22.92
N ILE A 230 -12.88 12.90 -22.83
CA ILE A 230 -12.47 13.63 -21.63
C ILE A 230 -13.59 14.62 -21.25
N PHE A 231 -13.59 15.05 -20.00
CA PHE A 231 -14.59 15.97 -19.48
C PHE A 231 -14.25 17.40 -19.90
N LEU A 232 -15.09 18.02 -20.74
CA LEU A 232 -14.84 19.35 -21.28
C LEU A 232 -15.65 20.42 -20.54
N PRO A 233 -15.21 21.69 -20.59
CA PRO A 233 -16.00 22.81 -20.11
C PRO A 233 -17.41 22.80 -20.71
N GLY A 234 -18.41 23.08 -19.86
CA GLY A 234 -19.82 22.96 -20.19
C GLY A 234 -20.44 21.59 -19.88
N GLY A 235 -19.82 20.82 -18.98
CA GLY A 235 -20.45 19.63 -18.39
C GLY A 235 -20.64 18.45 -19.34
N ARG A 236 -19.81 18.34 -20.39
CA ARG A 236 -19.97 17.30 -21.43
C ARG A 236 -18.73 16.44 -21.62
N CYS A 237 -18.96 15.20 -22.01
CA CYS A 237 -17.91 14.24 -22.35
C CYS A 237 -17.75 14.14 -23.87
N ASP A 238 -16.65 14.67 -24.40
CA ASP A 238 -16.41 14.74 -25.84
C ASP A 238 -14.91 14.71 -26.16
N CYS A 239 -14.56 14.54 -27.42
CA CYS A 239 -13.20 14.61 -27.92
C CYS A 239 -13.13 15.37 -29.24
N GLN A 240 -12.51 16.56 -29.20
CA GLN A 240 -12.49 17.48 -30.33
C GLN A 240 -11.09 17.55 -30.97
N ARG A 241 -11.04 17.55 -32.31
CA ARG A 241 -9.79 17.45 -33.10
C ARG A 241 -8.82 18.62 -32.95
N HIS A 242 -9.30 19.75 -32.46
CA HIS A 242 -8.50 20.96 -32.24
C HIS A 242 -7.91 21.03 -30.83
N LEU A 243 -8.30 20.12 -29.93
CA LEU A 243 -7.74 20.08 -28.58
C LEU A 243 -6.30 19.55 -28.62
N PRO A 244 -5.40 20.08 -27.77
CA PRO A 244 -4.06 19.52 -27.58
C PRO A 244 -4.08 18.04 -27.16
N HIS A 245 -5.13 17.62 -26.45
CA HIS A 245 -5.38 16.26 -25.98
C HIS A 245 -5.65 15.23 -27.09
N TYR A 246 -5.95 15.68 -28.32
CA TYR A 246 -6.40 14.81 -29.39
C TYR A 246 -5.25 14.02 -30.01
N HIS A 247 -5.34 12.70 -29.94
CA HIS A 247 -4.41 11.76 -30.57
C HIS A 247 -4.98 11.29 -31.92
N ALA A 248 -4.43 11.81 -33.02
CA ALA A 248 -4.94 11.58 -34.36
C ALA A 248 -5.00 10.11 -34.82
N PRO A 249 -3.99 9.25 -34.54
CA PRO A 249 -4.02 7.84 -34.96
C PRO A 249 -5.19 7.04 -34.36
N GLN A 250 -5.56 7.32 -33.11
CA GLN A 250 -6.61 6.59 -32.40
C GLN A 250 -7.95 7.34 -32.40
N GLN A 251 -7.97 8.60 -32.87
CA GLN A 251 -9.15 9.47 -32.85
C GLN A 251 -9.76 9.62 -31.44
N MET A 252 -8.88 9.68 -30.43
CA MET A 252 -9.23 9.69 -29.02
C MET A 252 -8.48 10.82 -28.30
N CYS A 253 -9.03 11.32 -27.21
CA CYS A 253 -8.43 12.34 -26.38
C CYS A 253 -7.89 11.74 -25.09
N TYR A 254 -6.73 12.20 -24.66
CA TYR A 254 -6.05 11.74 -23.46
C TYR A 254 -5.70 12.91 -22.56
N GLU A 255 -5.78 12.67 -21.25
CA GLU A 255 -5.33 13.61 -20.23
C GLU A 255 -3.83 13.85 -20.38
N LEU A 256 -3.41 15.12 -20.28
CA LEU A 256 -1.99 15.47 -20.37
C LEU A 256 -1.26 14.99 -19.12
N ASP A 257 0.05 14.79 -19.25
CA ASP A 257 0.92 14.31 -18.17
C ASP A 257 0.50 12.94 -17.63
N THR A 258 -0.19 12.15 -18.47
CA THR A 258 -0.52 10.76 -18.21
C THR A 258 0.16 9.84 -19.23
N PRO A 259 0.24 8.51 -18.99
CA PRO A 259 0.72 7.58 -19.99
C PRO A 259 -0.08 7.66 -21.30
N GLY A 260 -1.37 8.00 -21.25
CA GLY A 260 -2.20 8.21 -22.44
C GLY A 260 -2.13 7.06 -23.45
N PRO A 261 -1.95 7.36 -24.76
CA PRO A 261 -1.78 6.35 -25.81
C PRO A 261 -0.33 5.89 -25.96
N CYS A 262 0.58 6.36 -25.09
CA CYS A 262 2.02 6.26 -25.32
C CYS A 262 2.60 4.91 -24.92
N PRO A 263 3.71 4.50 -25.56
CA PRO A 263 4.44 3.29 -25.17
C PRO A 263 5.06 3.43 -23.76
N PRO A 264 5.54 2.31 -23.17
CA PRO A 264 6.19 2.35 -21.86
C PRO A 264 7.32 3.39 -21.78
N GLY A 265 7.47 3.99 -20.59
CA GLY A 265 8.46 5.05 -20.33
C GLY A 265 8.13 6.42 -20.93
N HIS A 266 7.09 6.54 -21.75
CA HIS A 266 6.62 7.82 -22.29
C HIS A 266 5.47 8.41 -21.48
N ILE A 267 5.22 9.69 -21.70
CA ILE A 267 4.13 10.49 -21.16
C ILE A 267 3.54 11.34 -22.30
N PHE A 268 2.21 11.52 -22.30
CA PHE A 268 1.52 12.29 -23.30
C PHE A 268 1.44 13.76 -22.86
N ARG A 269 2.29 14.62 -23.45
CA ARG A 269 2.39 16.04 -23.05
C ARG A 269 2.65 16.94 -24.26
N ILE A 270 2.44 18.24 -24.09
CA ILE A 270 2.75 19.23 -25.12
C ILE A 270 4.27 19.46 -25.14
N PRO A 271 4.94 19.45 -26.30
CA PRO A 271 6.37 19.77 -26.38
C PRO A 271 6.68 21.20 -25.94
N ASP A 272 7.72 21.37 -25.14
CA ASP A 272 8.10 22.68 -24.55
C ASP A 272 8.52 23.69 -25.63
N ASP A 273 9.15 23.23 -26.71
CA ASP A 273 9.61 24.03 -27.85
C ASP A 273 8.47 24.65 -28.68
N ALA A 274 7.22 24.26 -28.41
CA ALA A 274 6.07 24.73 -29.16
C ALA A 274 5.60 26.14 -28.75
N HIS A 275 6.11 26.68 -27.64
CA HIS A 275 5.75 28.00 -27.13
C HIS A 275 6.48 29.17 -27.83
N GLU A 276 7.57 28.91 -28.55
CA GLU A 276 8.36 29.97 -29.22
C GLU A 276 7.93 30.23 -30.69
N ALA A 277 7.03 29.42 -31.24
CA ALA A 277 6.78 29.40 -32.69
C ALA A 277 5.57 30.24 -33.17
N SER A 278 4.83 30.94 -32.30
CA SER A 278 3.51 31.50 -32.68
C SER A 278 3.29 32.99 -32.46
N GLU A 279 4.15 33.84 -33.02
CA GLU A 279 3.78 35.24 -33.32
C GLU A 279 3.33 35.47 -34.77
N SER A 280 3.40 34.46 -35.63
CA SER A 280 2.95 34.62 -37.02
C SER A 280 2.24 33.38 -37.54
N THR A 281 0.96 33.57 -37.90
CA THR A 281 0.05 32.65 -38.61
C THR A 281 -0.98 31.96 -37.73
N LEU A 282 -2.11 32.61 -37.39
CA LEU A 282 -3.43 32.02 -37.06
C LEU A 282 -3.40 30.54 -36.57
N GLN A 283 -2.62 30.28 -35.51
CA GLN A 283 -1.89 29.03 -35.35
C GLN A 283 -2.69 27.99 -34.56
N LEU A 284 -2.81 26.78 -35.11
CA LEU A 284 -3.29 25.62 -34.37
C LEU A 284 -2.50 25.51 -33.06
N LEU A 285 -3.22 25.44 -31.93
CA LEU A 285 -2.65 25.11 -30.62
C LEU A 285 -1.74 23.87 -30.76
N PRO A 286 -0.55 23.88 -30.14
CA PRO A 286 0.37 22.76 -30.24
C PRO A 286 -0.27 21.51 -29.65
N ARG A 287 -0.14 20.39 -30.38
CA ARG A 287 -0.71 19.10 -29.97
C ARG A 287 0.24 18.34 -29.07
N ALA A 288 -0.34 17.59 -28.13
CA ALA A 288 0.43 16.70 -27.30
C ALA A 288 1.01 15.53 -28.10
N GLN A 289 2.19 15.10 -27.69
CA GLN A 289 2.96 14.02 -28.28
C GLN A 289 3.49 13.11 -27.17
N CYS A 290 3.88 11.90 -27.54
CA CYS A 290 4.52 10.98 -26.62
C CYS A 290 5.99 11.36 -26.46
N LEU A 291 6.34 11.85 -25.28
CA LEU A 291 7.71 12.24 -24.92
C LEU A 291 8.22 11.31 -23.82
N CYS A 292 9.54 11.09 -23.74
CA CYS A 292 10.11 10.35 -22.63
C CYS A 292 9.80 11.07 -21.30
N LYS A 293 9.49 10.28 -20.27
CA LYS A 293 9.42 10.81 -18.90
C LYS A 293 10.76 11.39 -18.48
N GLU A 294 10.72 12.29 -17.51
CA GLU A 294 11.95 12.83 -16.91
C GLU A 294 12.83 11.71 -16.34
N GLY A 295 14.13 11.75 -16.66
CA GLY A 295 15.09 10.70 -16.30
C GLY A 295 14.98 9.41 -17.13
N TYR A 296 14.15 9.38 -18.17
CA TYR A 296 14.11 8.30 -19.16
C TYR A 296 14.76 8.75 -20.47
N VAL A 297 15.38 7.81 -21.15
CA VAL A 297 16.03 8.03 -22.44
C VAL A 297 15.45 7.10 -23.49
N PRO A 298 15.30 7.55 -24.74
CA PRO A 298 14.83 6.72 -25.83
C PRO A 298 15.90 5.67 -26.18
N TRP A 299 15.45 4.48 -26.55
CA TRP A 299 16.30 3.39 -27.03
C TRP A 299 15.96 3.01 -28.48
N SER A 300 16.76 2.14 -29.09
CA SER A 300 16.63 1.75 -30.51
C SER A 300 15.32 1.07 -30.88
N ASP A 301 14.57 0.57 -29.90
CA ASP A 301 13.25 -0.05 -30.05
C ASP A 301 12.09 0.96 -30.04
N GLY A 302 12.38 2.26 -29.85
CA GLY A 302 11.38 3.31 -29.76
C GLY A 302 10.68 3.39 -28.40
N ILE A 303 11.19 2.69 -27.38
CA ILE A 303 10.70 2.75 -25.99
C ILE A 303 11.66 3.60 -25.16
N CYS A 304 11.15 4.31 -24.15
CA CYS A 304 12.01 5.02 -23.22
C CYS A 304 12.28 4.15 -21.98
N TYR A 305 13.53 4.13 -21.55
CA TYR A 305 13.97 3.40 -20.36
C TYR A 305 14.57 4.37 -19.35
N ARG A 306 14.35 4.09 -18.06
CA ARG A 306 14.89 4.91 -16.99
C ARG A 306 16.42 4.76 -16.93
N LEU A 307 17.12 5.88 -16.78
CA LEU A 307 18.55 5.87 -16.55
C LEU A 307 18.93 5.12 -15.27
N TYR A 308 20.10 4.49 -15.29
CA TYR A 308 20.71 3.70 -14.22
C TYR A 308 19.87 2.51 -13.75
N THR A 309 18.90 2.08 -14.55
CA THR A 309 18.23 0.79 -14.36
C THR A 309 18.71 -0.21 -15.42
N ARG A 310 18.32 -1.48 -15.27
CA ARG A 310 18.65 -2.51 -16.27
C ARG A 310 18.12 -2.15 -17.66
N GLY A 311 16.88 -1.66 -17.75
CA GLY A 311 16.22 -1.37 -19.03
C GLY A 311 16.39 -2.49 -20.07
N PRO A 312 16.91 -2.19 -21.28
CA PRO A 312 17.17 -3.16 -22.34
C PRO A 312 18.53 -3.88 -22.18
N CYS A 313 19.34 -3.52 -21.19
CA CYS A 313 20.68 -4.08 -20.99
C CYS A 313 20.66 -5.52 -20.42
N ASP A 314 21.81 -6.18 -20.54
CA ASP A 314 22.04 -7.53 -20.04
C ASP A 314 22.03 -7.61 -18.50
N VAL A 315 22.05 -8.84 -17.99
CA VAL A 315 22.12 -9.08 -16.54
C VAL A 315 23.41 -8.48 -15.96
N ASN A 316 23.28 -7.75 -14.85
CA ASN A 316 24.34 -6.97 -14.20
C ASN A 316 24.85 -5.76 -14.99
N GLU A 317 24.10 -5.29 -15.99
CA GLU A 317 24.36 -4.04 -16.68
C GLU A 317 23.25 -3.03 -16.41
N PHE A 318 23.57 -1.75 -16.53
CA PHE A 318 22.61 -0.68 -16.44
C PHE A 318 22.83 0.39 -17.51
N LEU A 319 21.75 1.08 -17.85
CA LEU A 319 21.70 2.09 -18.87
C LEU A 319 22.28 3.42 -18.35
N VAL A 320 23.26 4.01 -19.03
CA VAL A 320 23.85 5.30 -18.61
C VAL A 320 23.42 6.49 -19.48
N ASN A 321 23.02 6.21 -20.73
CA ASN A 321 22.53 7.17 -21.70
C ASN A 321 21.58 6.44 -22.66
N GLY A 322 21.07 7.10 -23.71
CA GLY A 322 20.16 6.47 -24.69
C GLY A 322 20.76 5.39 -25.58
N THR A 323 22.06 5.08 -25.47
CA THR A 323 22.77 4.21 -26.43
C THR A 323 23.72 3.18 -25.80
N SER A 324 24.02 3.30 -24.51
CA SER A 324 25.17 2.63 -23.87
C SER A 324 24.75 1.96 -22.58
N CYS A 325 25.06 0.67 -22.50
CA CYS A 325 24.96 -0.15 -21.32
C CYS A 325 26.35 -0.29 -20.68
N VAL A 326 26.41 -0.16 -19.36
CA VAL A 326 27.66 -0.32 -18.61
C VAL A 326 27.46 -1.40 -17.56
N ARG A 327 28.48 -2.24 -17.37
CA ARG A 327 28.49 -3.24 -16.30
C ARG A 327 28.45 -2.56 -14.95
N ASN A 328 27.69 -3.13 -14.03
CA ASN A 328 27.63 -2.62 -12.66
C ASN A 328 28.98 -2.79 -11.94
N PHE A 329 29.77 -1.71 -11.95
CA PHE A 329 31.08 -1.63 -11.31
C PHE A 329 31.01 -1.28 -9.82
N CYS A 330 29.85 -0.82 -9.31
CA CYS A 330 29.67 -0.52 -7.89
C CYS A 330 29.70 -1.77 -7.00
N GLY A 331 29.47 -2.96 -7.57
CA GLY A 331 29.42 -4.19 -6.81
C GLY A 331 28.20 -4.25 -5.87
N LYS A 332 28.21 -5.19 -4.92
CA LYS A 332 27.08 -5.39 -4.00
C LYS A 332 27.04 -4.30 -2.91
N ASN A 333 25.83 -3.86 -2.56
CA ASN A 333 25.55 -2.89 -1.48
C ASN A 333 26.12 -1.47 -1.70
N ARG A 334 26.39 -1.10 -2.95
CA ARG A 334 26.79 0.26 -3.33
C ARG A 334 25.90 0.78 -4.45
N LEU A 335 25.72 2.10 -4.49
CA LEU A 335 24.95 2.80 -5.50
C LEU A 335 25.82 3.83 -6.20
N TYR A 336 25.55 4.04 -7.48
CA TYR A 336 26.27 4.95 -8.36
C TYR A 336 25.72 6.37 -8.22
N PHE A 337 26.60 7.36 -8.06
CA PHE A 337 26.26 8.77 -8.07
C PHE A 337 26.79 9.41 -9.35
N PRO A 338 25.92 9.68 -10.34
CA PRO A 338 26.36 10.18 -11.65
C PRO A 338 27.10 11.51 -11.60
N ALA A 339 26.76 12.38 -10.65
CA ALA A 339 27.39 13.70 -10.51
C ALA A 339 28.88 13.62 -10.11
N GLU A 340 29.27 12.55 -9.41
CA GLU A 340 30.63 12.36 -8.90
C GLU A 340 31.37 11.20 -9.58
N ASP A 341 30.69 10.49 -10.47
CA ASP A 341 31.16 9.28 -11.12
C ASP A 341 31.73 8.23 -10.13
N SER A 342 31.08 8.09 -8.96
CA SER A 342 31.58 7.27 -7.85
C SER A 342 30.49 6.40 -7.21
N CYS A 343 30.93 5.34 -6.53
CA CYS A 343 30.06 4.33 -5.92
C CYS A 343 30.16 4.36 -4.40
N TYR A 344 29.05 4.66 -3.75
CA TYR A 344 28.98 4.79 -2.29
C TYR A 344 28.17 3.67 -1.66
N ARG A 345 28.54 3.30 -0.43
CA ARG A 345 27.87 2.23 0.32
C ARG A 345 26.50 2.71 0.79
N ILE A 346 25.47 1.88 0.60
CA ILE A 346 24.12 2.16 1.11
C ILE A 346 24.18 2.34 2.63
N GLY A 347 23.53 3.37 3.16
CA GLY A 347 23.52 3.74 4.57
C GLY A 347 24.78 4.47 5.07
N SER A 348 25.80 4.65 4.22
CA SER A 348 26.91 5.55 4.54
C SER A 348 26.55 7.00 4.20
N GLN A 349 27.23 7.96 4.81
CA GLN A 349 27.04 9.37 4.45
C GLN A 349 27.39 9.62 2.97
N GLY A 350 28.50 9.05 2.49
CA GLY A 350 28.93 9.21 1.09
C GLY A 350 29.01 10.69 0.69
N PRO A 351 28.43 11.10 -0.46
CA PRO A 351 28.41 12.49 -0.93
C PRO A 351 27.29 13.33 -0.31
N CYS A 352 26.51 12.74 0.61
CA CYS A 352 25.35 13.39 1.17
C CYS A 352 25.71 14.36 2.30
N SER A 353 24.82 15.32 2.55
CA SER A 353 24.98 16.31 3.61
C SER A 353 25.01 15.64 5.00
N LEU A 354 25.48 16.37 6.02
CA LEU A 354 25.46 15.89 7.40
C LEU A 354 24.02 15.48 7.80
N HIS A 355 23.86 14.31 8.44
CA HIS A 355 22.59 13.65 8.78
C HIS A 355 21.80 13.02 7.61
N GLN A 356 22.39 12.99 6.42
CA GLN A 356 21.89 12.22 5.28
C GLN A 356 22.78 11.01 5.00
N VAL A 357 22.16 9.99 4.41
CA VAL A 357 22.80 8.74 4.02
C VAL A 357 22.39 8.37 2.60
N VAL A 358 23.23 7.57 1.96
CA VAL A 358 23.00 6.99 0.65
C VAL A 358 21.87 5.98 0.71
N ILE A 359 20.83 6.20 -0.08
CA ILE A 359 19.62 5.38 -0.19
C ILE A 359 19.33 5.02 -1.65
N PHE A 360 18.44 4.06 -1.86
CA PHE A 360 17.94 3.74 -3.19
C PHE A 360 17.10 4.88 -3.75
N ASP A 361 17.14 5.02 -5.07
CA ASP A 361 16.20 5.85 -5.80
C ASP A 361 14.76 5.29 -5.71
N PHE A 362 13.96 5.87 -4.82
CA PHE A 362 12.56 5.49 -4.61
C PHE A 362 11.60 5.98 -5.70
N THR A 363 12.05 6.85 -6.61
CA THR A 363 11.23 7.28 -7.74
C THR A 363 11.19 6.22 -8.84
N ALA A 364 12.17 5.31 -8.85
CA ALA A 364 12.15 4.11 -9.68
C ALA A 364 11.19 3.06 -9.11
N ARG A 365 10.26 2.55 -9.93
CA ARG A 365 9.33 1.49 -9.50
C ARG A 365 9.90 0.13 -9.88
N PRO A 366 10.33 -0.71 -8.94
CA PRO A 366 11.04 -1.95 -9.27
C PRO A 366 10.25 -2.93 -10.14
N SER A 367 8.91 -2.90 -10.06
CA SER A 367 8.02 -3.73 -10.86
C SER A 367 7.89 -3.31 -12.32
N VAL A 368 8.20 -2.05 -12.63
CA VAL A 368 8.04 -1.47 -13.98
C VAL A 368 9.40 -1.13 -14.59
N ASP A 369 10.22 -0.40 -13.84
CA ASP A 369 11.46 0.20 -14.33
C ASP A 369 12.69 -0.68 -14.03
N GLY A 370 12.51 -1.70 -13.18
CA GLY A 370 13.59 -2.52 -12.65
C GLY A 370 14.30 -1.88 -11.46
N ILE A 371 15.35 -2.55 -11.00
CA ILE A 371 16.18 -2.04 -9.88
C ILE A 371 17.00 -0.87 -10.40
N SER A 372 16.90 0.27 -9.72
CA SER A 372 17.77 1.42 -9.96
C SER A 372 19.07 1.27 -9.20
N TYR A 373 20.19 1.46 -9.91
CA TYR A 373 21.52 1.54 -9.36
C TYR A 373 21.93 2.99 -9.05
N ASN A 374 21.06 3.96 -9.34
CA ASN A 374 21.26 5.36 -8.96
C ASN A 374 21.13 5.52 -7.43
N GLY A 375 22.12 6.18 -6.83
CA GLY A 375 22.11 6.56 -5.43
C GLY A 375 21.47 7.93 -5.21
N MET A 376 20.66 8.04 -4.16
CA MET A 376 20.11 9.33 -3.71
C MET A 376 20.48 9.58 -2.25
N CYS A 377 20.40 10.83 -1.84
CA CYS A 377 20.59 11.24 -0.44
C CYS A 377 19.24 11.30 0.27
N GLY A 378 19.13 10.65 1.42
CA GLY A 378 17.94 10.69 2.27
C GLY A 378 18.31 10.76 3.75
N CYS A 379 17.34 11.05 4.62
CA CYS A 379 17.63 11.19 6.05
C CYS A 379 18.06 9.87 6.69
N SER A 380 19.00 9.97 7.65
CA SER A 380 19.40 8.85 8.50
C SER A 380 18.28 8.53 9.52
N GLY A 381 17.43 7.54 9.24
CA GLY A 381 16.30 7.17 10.11
C GLY A 381 15.12 6.52 9.37
N VAL A 382 13.99 6.32 10.06
CA VAL A 382 12.75 5.80 9.45
C VAL A 382 12.16 6.88 8.53
N LEU A 383 12.31 6.71 7.22
CA LEU A 383 11.71 7.57 6.20
C LEU A 383 10.20 7.33 6.17
N THR A 384 9.41 8.37 6.49
CA THR A 384 7.95 8.34 6.33
C THR A 384 7.49 9.03 5.04
N ASN A 385 8.32 9.91 4.46
CA ASN A 385 8.05 10.62 3.21
C ASN A 385 9.34 11.01 2.47
N LEU A 386 9.25 11.24 1.15
CA LEU A 386 10.38 11.66 0.30
C LEU A 386 10.78 13.13 0.57
N ASP A 387 9.85 13.93 1.08
CA ASP A 387 10.01 15.37 1.39
C ASP A 387 10.45 15.63 2.86
N GLN A 388 10.90 14.61 3.59
CA GLN A 388 11.26 14.74 4.99
C GLN A 388 12.54 15.58 5.17
N GLN A 389 12.43 16.74 5.83
CA GLN A 389 13.60 17.56 6.18
C GLN A 389 14.40 16.87 7.30
N CYS A 390 15.69 16.63 7.08
CA CYS A 390 16.54 15.96 8.06
C CYS A 390 16.93 16.94 9.18
N SER A 391 16.22 16.91 10.30
CA SER A 391 16.57 17.67 11.49
C SER A 391 17.51 16.87 12.38
N GLY A 392 18.69 17.42 12.69
CA GLY A 392 19.74 16.79 13.49
C GLY A 392 19.46 16.72 14.99
N ASP A 393 18.20 16.56 15.41
CA ASP A 393 17.82 16.56 16.82
C ASP A 393 17.07 15.25 17.15
N GLY A 394 17.81 14.32 17.76
CA GLY A 394 17.34 12.97 18.02
C GLY A 394 18.44 12.04 18.50
N SER A 395 19.15 12.43 19.56
CA SER A 395 19.93 11.51 20.36
C SER A 395 18.97 10.50 21.02
N GLU A 396 18.82 9.30 20.46
CA GLU A 396 18.41 8.12 21.24
C GLU A 396 18.72 6.81 20.50
N LYS A 397 19.81 6.17 20.97
CA LYS A 397 20.26 4.79 20.75
C LYS A 397 20.74 4.44 19.34
N GLU A 398 22.01 4.01 19.27
CA GLU A 398 22.55 3.18 18.20
C GLU A 398 21.68 1.92 18.05
N GLN A 399 20.60 2.02 17.28
CA GLN A 399 19.89 0.86 16.75
C GLN A 399 20.64 0.44 15.50
N ASN A 400 20.93 -0.86 15.38
CA ASN A 400 21.67 -1.39 14.26
C ASN A 400 20.98 -1.01 12.94
N ILE A 401 21.76 -0.48 12.00
CA ILE A 401 21.32 0.06 10.69
C ILE A 401 20.41 -0.91 9.90
N CYS A 402 20.54 -2.22 10.14
CA CYS A 402 19.68 -3.25 9.56
C CYS A 402 18.23 -3.23 10.09
N GLU A 403 18.01 -2.83 11.34
CA GLU A 403 16.69 -2.79 12.01
C GLU A 403 15.89 -1.55 11.59
N SER A 404 16.58 -0.47 11.18
CA SER A 404 15.98 0.79 10.74
C SER A 404 15.49 0.74 9.28
N THR A 405 15.93 -0.25 8.50
CA THR A 405 15.55 -0.41 7.08
C THR A 405 14.31 -1.32 6.97
N PRO A 406 13.14 -0.83 6.51
CA PRO A 406 11.94 -1.65 6.38
C PRO A 406 12.18 -2.87 5.49
N GLY A 407 11.86 -4.06 5.99
CA GLY A 407 12.01 -5.31 5.23
C GLY A 407 13.40 -5.96 5.31
N MET A 408 14.29 -5.50 6.19
CA MET A 408 15.61 -6.08 6.45
C MET A 408 15.72 -6.58 7.90
N VAL A 409 16.58 -7.57 8.14
CA VAL A 409 16.83 -8.16 9.46
C VAL A 409 18.32 -8.50 9.60
N GLU A 410 18.90 -8.27 10.78
CA GLU A 410 20.27 -8.66 11.08
C GLU A 410 20.34 -10.10 11.59
N ILE A 411 21.17 -10.93 10.96
CA ILE A 411 21.48 -12.29 11.44
C ILE A 411 22.99 -12.48 11.35
N ASN A 412 23.64 -12.82 12.48
CA ASN A 412 25.09 -13.03 12.59
C ASN A 412 25.95 -11.85 12.09
N GLY A 413 25.53 -10.60 12.33
CA GLY A 413 26.30 -9.40 11.92
C GLY A 413 26.18 -9.01 10.45
N GLN A 414 25.26 -9.62 9.68
CA GLN A 414 24.94 -9.23 8.30
C GLN A 414 23.46 -8.90 8.14
N CYS A 415 23.15 -7.83 7.40
CA CYS A 415 21.77 -7.48 7.05
C CYS A 415 21.27 -8.38 5.91
N HIS A 416 20.11 -9.00 6.09
CA HIS A 416 19.44 -9.82 5.09
C HIS A 416 18.00 -9.33 4.85
N LYS A 417 17.53 -9.43 3.61
CA LYS A 417 16.16 -9.06 3.25
C LYS A 417 15.16 -10.13 3.71
N LEU A 418 14.06 -9.71 4.33
CA LEU A 418 12.92 -10.59 4.62
C LEU A 418 12.33 -11.14 3.30
N TYR A 419 11.81 -12.37 3.38
CA TYR A 419 11.31 -13.16 2.25
C TYR A 419 12.35 -13.45 1.15
N SER A 420 13.64 -13.29 1.47
CA SER A 420 14.75 -13.75 0.64
C SER A 420 15.39 -15.00 1.25
N ARG A 421 16.24 -15.71 0.49
CA ARG A 421 16.95 -16.89 1.03
C ARG A 421 17.84 -16.52 2.22
N GLY A 422 18.52 -15.37 2.19
CA GLY A 422 19.42 -14.96 3.27
C GLY A 422 20.42 -16.07 3.67
N PRO A 423 20.64 -16.29 4.99
CA PRO A 423 21.46 -17.37 5.53
C PRO A 423 20.72 -18.73 5.59
N CYS A 424 19.49 -18.83 5.08
CA CYS A 424 18.67 -20.04 5.15
C CYS A 424 19.06 -21.10 4.11
N GLY A 425 18.67 -22.35 4.38
CA GLY A 425 18.93 -23.50 3.52
C GLY A 425 18.18 -23.47 2.17
N ALA A 426 18.46 -24.46 1.32
CA ALA A 426 17.78 -24.58 0.04
C ALA A 426 16.27 -24.81 0.22
N GLY A 427 15.46 -24.08 -0.56
CA GLY A 427 14.00 -24.11 -0.46
C GLY A 427 13.41 -23.29 0.70
N GLN A 428 14.25 -22.57 1.47
CA GLN A 428 13.83 -21.70 2.56
C GLN A 428 13.94 -20.21 2.24
N TRP A 429 13.26 -19.39 3.04
CA TRP A 429 13.37 -17.94 3.07
C TRP A 429 13.23 -17.41 4.51
N LEU A 430 13.66 -16.18 4.74
CA LEU A 430 13.57 -15.49 6.03
C LEU A 430 12.16 -14.92 6.25
N GLU A 431 11.48 -15.34 7.31
CA GLU A 431 10.19 -14.78 7.72
C GLU A 431 10.33 -14.05 9.06
N PRO A 432 9.75 -12.85 9.22
CA PRO A 432 9.84 -12.10 10.47
C PRO A 432 9.08 -12.81 11.61
N LEU A 433 9.67 -12.86 12.81
CA LEU A 433 8.97 -13.35 13.99
C LEU A 433 8.01 -12.28 14.51
N LYS A 434 6.74 -12.63 14.66
CA LYS A 434 5.79 -11.81 15.41
C LYS A 434 6.16 -11.90 16.89
N SER A 435 6.78 -10.85 17.44
CA SER A 435 6.99 -10.76 18.88
C SER A 435 5.63 -10.65 19.59
N GLN A 436 5.29 -11.66 20.37
CA GLN A 436 4.24 -11.52 21.38
C GLN A 436 4.89 -10.97 22.65
N THR A 437 4.82 -9.66 22.83
CA THR A 437 5.09 -9.04 24.13
C THR A 437 3.83 -9.10 24.99
N SER A 438 3.88 -10.01 25.97
CA SER A 438 3.14 -9.86 27.23
C SER A 438 3.62 -8.56 27.89
N ASN A 439 2.67 -7.68 28.23
CA ASN A 439 2.80 -6.31 28.76
C ASN A 439 3.01 -5.20 27.71
N GLY A 440 1.91 -4.50 27.46
CA GLY A 440 1.76 -3.43 26.48
C GLY A 440 2.67 -2.23 26.71
N THR A 441 3.60 -2.06 25.79
CA THR A 441 4.26 -0.79 25.44
C THR A 441 4.54 -0.81 23.94
N GLY A 442 3.99 0.17 23.21
CA GLY A 442 4.39 0.54 21.85
C GLY A 442 4.04 -0.44 20.72
N ILE A 443 3.59 0.09 19.59
CA ILE A 443 3.72 -0.59 18.30
C ILE A 443 5.22 -0.61 18.01
N LEU A 444 5.90 -1.64 18.49
CA LEU A 444 7.28 -1.94 18.11
C LEU A 444 7.26 -2.40 16.65
N PRO A 445 8.09 -1.82 15.76
CA PRO A 445 8.31 -2.41 14.45
C PRO A 445 8.92 -3.79 14.68
N HIS A 446 8.37 -4.79 13.99
CA HIS A 446 8.85 -6.17 13.84
C HIS A 446 10.16 -6.45 14.60
N ALA A 447 10.05 -7.09 15.76
CA ALA A 447 11.21 -7.48 16.55
C ALA A 447 12.27 -8.12 15.64
N SER A 448 13.51 -7.74 15.90
CA SER A 448 14.76 -7.95 15.19
C SER A 448 15.21 -9.42 15.06
N ARG A 449 14.26 -10.34 14.87
CA ARG A 449 14.51 -11.77 14.77
C ARG A 449 13.64 -12.34 13.66
N ALA A 450 14.27 -12.98 12.68
CA ALA A 450 13.61 -13.73 11.63
C ALA A 450 13.95 -15.21 11.76
N LYS A 451 13.05 -16.08 11.31
CA LYS A 451 13.28 -17.53 11.24
C LYS A 451 13.31 -17.99 9.78
N CYS A 452 14.10 -19.02 9.51
CA CYS A 452 14.08 -19.70 8.22
C CYS A 452 12.83 -20.58 8.15
N VAL A 453 12.00 -20.37 7.12
CA VAL A 453 10.82 -21.20 6.85
C VAL A 453 10.83 -21.69 5.40
N CYS A 454 10.18 -22.82 5.12
CA CYS A 454 10.03 -23.29 3.75
C CYS A 454 9.22 -22.28 2.92
N ARG A 455 9.62 -22.09 1.66
CA ARG A 455 8.85 -21.28 0.72
C ARG A 455 7.46 -21.88 0.50
N PRO A 456 6.44 -21.08 0.20
CA PRO A 456 5.13 -21.59 -0.19
C PRO A 456 5.25 -22.66 -1.29
N GLY A 457 4.68 -23.84 -1.05
CA GLY A 457 4.75 -24.99 -1.95
C GLY A 457 5.94 -25.95 -1.74
N TYR A 458 6.88 -25.62 -0.86
CA TYR A 458 7.98 -26.51 -0.46
C TYR A 458 7.66 -27.17 0.89
N THR A 459 7.99 -28.45 1.03
CA THR A 459 7.77 -29.23 2.26
C THR A 459 9.08 -29.45 3.02
N PRO A 460 9.06 -29.51 4.37
CA PRO A 460 10.25 -29.87 5.14
C PRO A 460 10.70 -31.29 4.79
N ALA A 461 11.97 -31.48 4.44
CA ALA A 461 12.58 -32.80 4.33
C ALA A 461 13.03 -33.27 5.74
N GLU A 462 12.98 -34.59 5.99
CA GLU A 462 13.46 -35.17 7.25
C GLU A 462 14.93 -34.78 7.50
N ALA A 463 15.24 -34.43 8.76
CA ALA A 463 16.52 -33.84 9.14
C ALA A 463 17.65 -34.87 9.09
N ASP A 464 18.73 -34.55 8.38
CA ASP A 464 20.02 -35.24 8.56
C ASP A 464 20.61 -34.91 9.94
N GLN A 465 21.45 -35.82 10.46
CA GLN A 465 22.08 -35.80 11.79
C GLN A 465 22.98 -34.57 12.10
N ARG A 466 22.93 -33.51 11.30
CA ARG A 466 23.60 -32.21 11.52
C ARG A 466 22.65 -31.03 11.72
N GLY A 467 21.36 -31.27 11.96
CA GLY A 467 20.44 -30.23 12.45
C GLY A 467 20.14 -29.08 11.47
N MET A 468 20.45 -29.24 10.18
CA MET A 468 20.09 -28.26 9.14
C MET A 468 18.81 -28.74 8.43
N SER A 469 17.71 -28.01 8.59
CA SER A 469 16.45 -28.31 7.92
C SER A 469 16.51 -27.89 6.44
N ASN A 470 16.30 -28.83 5.52
CA ASN A 470 16.20 -28.56 4.08
C ASN A 470 14.74 -28.65 3.63
N CYS A 471 14.31 -27.85 2.65
CA CYS A 471 12.95 -27.94 2.10
C CYS A 471 12.96 -28.51 0.68
N SER A 472 12.18 -29.55 0.44
CA SER A 472 12.04 -30.18 -0.87
C SER A 472 11.04 -29.43 -1.76
N ALA A 473 11.43 -29.25 -3.02
CA ALA A 473 10.52 -28.75 -4.06
C ALA A 473 9.39 -29.76 -4.31
N PRO A 474 8.20 -29.31 -4.74
CA PRO A 474 7.08 -30.19 -5.02
C PRO A 474 7.40 -31.23 -6.11
N SER A 475 8.31 -30.92 -7.04
CA SER A 475 8.84 -31.86 -8.04
C SER A 475 9.62 -33.05 -7.43
N VAL A 476 10.29 -32.85 -6.28
CA VAL A 476 11.04 -33.90 -5.58
C VAL A 476 10.09 -34.84 -4.83
N SER A 477 9.03 -34.30 -4.23
CA SER A 477 7.94 -35.12 -3.66
C SER A 477 7.26 -35.95 -4.74
N LEU A 478 7.01 -35.36 -5.91
CA LEU A 478 6.46 -36.07 -7.07
C LEU A 478 7.41 -37.18 -7.57
N ALA A 479 8.71 -36.90 -7.68
CA ALA A 479 9.71 -37.88 -8.07
C ALA A 479 9.85 -39.02 -7.05
N ARG A 480 9.80 -38.72 -5.75
CA ARG A 480 9.83 -39.72 -4.66
C ARG A 480 8.57 -40.60 -4.68
N TYR A 481 7.40 -40.01 -4.94
CA TYR A 481 6.15 -40.74 -5.14
C TYR A 481 6.25 -41.70 -6.34
N LEU A 482 6.70 -41.20 -7.49
CA LEU A 482 6.88 -42.02 -8.71
C LEU A 482 7.95 -43.12 -8.54
N THR A 483 8.97 -42.89 -7.71
CA THR A 483 10.00 -43.89 -7.42
C THR A 483 9.49 -44.97 -6.45
N ASN A 484 8.69 -44.60 -5.45
CA ASN A 484 8.02 -45.55 -4.56
C ASN A 484 6.97 -46.41 -5.28
N GLU A 485 6.18 -45.83 -6.19
CA GLU A 485 5.28 -46.57 -7.08
C GLU A 485 6.06 -47.61 -7.91
N ARG A 486 7.24 -47.24 -8.41
CA ARG A 486 8.10 -48.15 -9.19
C ARG A 486 8.73 -49.27 -8.34
N LEU A 487 9.02 -49.02 -7.07
CA LEU A 487 9.49 -50.03 -6.11
C LEU A 487 8.36 -50.97 -5.68
N ASN A 488 7.17 -50.44 -5.41
CA ASN A 488 5.98 -51.22 -5.10
C ASN A 488 5.55 -52.10 -6.28
N SER A 489 5.70 -51.62 -7.53
CA SER A 489 5.48 -52.43 -8.73
C SER A 489 6.49 -53.57 -8.91
N LYS A 490 7.73 -53.42 -8.40
CA LYS A 490 8.72 -54.50 -8.40
C LYS A 490 8.42 -55.53 -7.30
N PHE A 491 8.01 -55.07 -6.13
CA PHE A 491 7.61 -55.94 -5.01
C PHE A 491 6.37 -56.80 -5.36
N LEU A 492 5.40 -56.24 -6.09
CA LEU A 492 4.24 -56.98 -6.60
C LEU A 492 4.58 -57.99 -7.70
N ASN A 493 5.61 -57.73 -8.52
CA ASN A 493 6.06 -58.70 -9.53
C ASN A 493 6.83 -59.87 -8.90
N ASP A 494 7.61 -59.63 -7.85
CA ASP A 494 8.33 -60.69 -7.14
C ASP A 494 7.38 -61.58 -6.31
N LEU A 495 6.26 -61.05 -5.84
CA LEU A 495 5.18 -61.82 -5.18
C LEU A 495 4.37 -62.70 -6.15
N HIS A 496 4.37 -62.39 -7.45
CA HIS A 496 3.57 -63.12 -8.44
C HIS A 496 4.31 -64.27 -9.16
N LEU A 497 5.62 -64.42 -8.97
CA LEU A 497 6.41 -65.54 -9.51
C LEU A 497 6.74 -66.65 -8.47
N GLY A 498 6.35 -66.50 -7.21
CA GLY A 498 6.66 -67.44 -6.12
C GLY A 498 5.59 -68.48 -5.79
N GLY A 499 4.54 -68.64 -6.60
CA GLY A 499 3.37 -69.45 -6.25
C GLY A 499 2.81 -70.28 -7.41
N ALA A 500 3.66 -71.09 -8.07
CA ALA A 500 3.22 -72.17 -8.94
C ALA A 500 4.23 -73.32 -8.91
N THR A 501 4.18 -74.11 -7.84
CA THR A 501 4.59 -75.53 -7.81
C THR A 501 3.62 -76.28 -6.93
#